data_AF-A0A7C4RSK4-F1
#
_entry.id   AF-A0A7C4RSK4-F1
#
_cell.length_a   1.000
_cell.length_b   1.000
_cell.length_c   1.000
_cell.angle_alpha   90.00
_cell.angle_beta   90.00
_cell.angle_gamma   90.00
#
_symmetry.space_group_name_H-M   'P 1'
#
loop_
_entity.id
_entity.type
_entity.pdbx_description
1 polymer ?
#
loop_
_entity_poly.entity_id
_entity_poly.type
_entity_poly.pdbx_seq_one_letter_code
_entity_poly.pdbx_strand_id
1 'polypeptide(L)'
;MGRFPVYQSPALDAVEKRMRTIEAHHGYLTEADGPLVTLLIQDEIRVKELGLTHEAIAAALRQLTHAAAEAQGCPTVIENKWRVHIDAFRGKIPCPWGHPGLYPKTHVHLERVDTGASLQWTDLAIHLIEAHGFYQGTQSPYRLDPEIVAKVLELTVSFSLPSLSSAGAE
;
A
#
# COMPACT_ATOMS: atom_id res chain seq x y z
N MET A 1 10.78 0.66 14.86
CA MET A 1 12.12 1.12 15.30
C MET A 1 12.96 1.21 14.04
N GLY A 2 13.43 2.42 13.70
CA GLY A 2 13.74 2.87 12.32
C GLY A 2 14.55 1.89 11.47
N ARG A 3 13.98 1.51 10.31
CA ARG A 3 14.55 0.56 9.34
C ARG A 3 15.38 1.24 8.25
N PHE A 4 15.79 2.49 8.49
CA PHE A 4 16.48 3.36 7.53
C PHE A 4 17.65 4.08 8.22
N PRO A 5 18.78 4.31 7.52
CA PRO A 5 18.99 4.18 6.08
C PRO A 5 19.10 2.73 5.57
N VAL A 6 18.54 2.49 4.36
CA VAL A 6 18.66 1.20 3.64
C VAL A 6 19.86 1.27 2.71
N TYR A 7 20.66 0.20 2.68
CA TYR A 7 21.85 0.09 1.86
C TYR A 7 21.78 -1.15 0.97
N GLN A 8 22.47 -1.10 -0.17
CA GLN A 8 22.63 -2.27 -1.02
C GLN A 8 23.38 -3.37 -0.25
N SER A 9 22.83 -4.59 -0.30
CA SER A 9 23.40 -5.76 0.37
C SER A 9 23.04 -7.03 -0.40
N PRO A 10 23.80 -8.14 -0.24
CA PRO A 10 23.48 -9.41 -0.90
C PRO A 10 22.08 -9.93 -0.60
N ALA A 11 21.56 -9.64 0.59
CA ALA A 11 20.19 -9.98 0.95
C ALA A 11 19.17 -9.16 0.15
N LEU A 12 19.42 -7.86 -0.04
CA LEU A 12 18.56 -6.98 -0.85
C LEU A 12 18.65 -7.34 -2.34
N ASP A 13 19.84 -7.70 -2.84
CA ASP A 13 20.03 -8.21 -4.21
C ASP A 13 19.22 -9.48 -4.45
N ALA A 14 19.20 -10.40 -3.48
CA ALA A 14 18.42 -11.63 -3.58
C ALA A 14 16.90 -11.35 -3.62
N VAL A 15 16.45 -10.34 -2.88
CA VAL A 15 15.04 -9.89 -2.91
C VAL A 15 14.71 -9.23 -4.25
N GLU A 16 15.57 -8.34 -4.74
CA GLU A 16 15.39 -7.69 -6.04
C GLU A 16 15.32 -8.72 -7.17
N LYS A 17 16.26 -9.68 -7.21
CA LYS A 17 16.26 -10.77 -8.20
C LYS A 17 14.96 -11.58 -8.14
N ARG A 18 14.48 -11.90 -6.93
CA ARG A 18 13.22 -12.60 -6.72
C ARG A 18 12.04 -11.79 -7.27
N MET A 19 11.97 -10.49 -6.99
CA MET A 19 10.90 -9.61 -7.47
C MET A 19 10.85 -9.49 -8.98
N ARG A 20 12.01 -9.41 -9.64
CA ARG A 20 12.12 -9.36 -11.12
C ARG A 20 11.76 -10.70 -11.79
N THR A 21 11.96 -11.81 -11.09
CA THR A 21 11.68 -13.16 -11.62
C THR A 21 10.22 -13.58 -11.41
N ILE A 22 9.53 -13.04 -10.38
CA ILE A 22 8.15 -13.41 -10.11
C ILE A 22 7.23 -12.77 -11.16
N GLU A 23 6.68 -13.61 -12.05
CA GLU A 23 5.54 -13.28 -12.91
C GLU A 23 4.25 -13.22 -12.07
N ALA A 24 4.17 -12.28 -11.13
CA ALA A 24 2.86 -11.82 -10.66
C ALA A 24 2.21 -11.09 -11.85
N HIS A 25 0.90 -11.23 -12.05
CA HIS A 25 0.17 -10.69 -13.22
C HIS A 25 0.42 -9.20 -13.55
N HIS A 26 1.06 -8.44 -12.64
CA HIS A 26 1.49 -7.07 -12.85
C HIS A 26 2.89 -6.71 -12.33
N GLY A 27 3.70 -7.70 -11.92
CA GLY A 27 5.11 -7.55 -11.48
C GLY A 27 5.33 -6.68 -10.22
N TYR A 28 6.36 -7.00 -9.43
CA TYR A 28 6.84 -6.09 -8.36
C TYR A 28 7.80 -5.04 -8.92
N LEU A 29 8.72 -5.49 -9.76
CA LEU A 29 9.73 -4.70 -10.45
C LEU A 29 9.81 -5.19 -11.90
N THR A 30 10.05 -4.25 -12.80
CA THR A 30 10.27 -4.47 -14.23
C THR A 30 11.69 -4.07 -14.61
N GLU A 31 12.17 -4.49 -15.78
CA GLU A 31 13.49 -4.08 -16.29
C GLU A 31 13.61 -2.55 -16.48
N ALA A 32 12.49 -1.84 -16.60
CA ALA A 32 12.48 -0.38 -16.66
C ALA A 32 12.65 0.28 -15.28
N ASP A 33 12.44 -0.46 -14.19
CA ASP A 33 12.67 0.02 -12.83
C ASP A 33 14.17 -0.02 -12.50
N GLY A 34 14.65 1.06 -11.86
CA GLY A 34 16.00 1.12 -11.31
C GLY A 34 16.23 0.12 -10.16
N PRO A 35 17.42 0.16 -9.54
CA PRO A 35 17.76 -0.71 -8.41
C PRO A 35 16.75 -0.58 -7.26
N LEU A 36 16.44 -1.69 -6.60
CA LEU A 36 15.46 -1.72 -5.51
C LEU A 36 15.83 -0.73 -4.39
N VAL A 37 17.11 -0.67 -4.01
CA VAL A 37 17.61 0.27 -3.00
C VAL A 37 17.31 1.73 -3.34
N THR A 38 17.38 2.10 -4.62
CA THR A 38 17.11 3.46 -5.06
C THR A 38 15.64 3.82 -4.86
N LEU A 39 14.73 2.91 -5.21
CA LEU A 39 13.30 3.10 -4.98
C LEU A 39 12.98 3.26 -3.49
N LEU A 40 13.55 2.40 -2.64
CA LEU A 40 13.35 2.47 -1.19
C LEU A 40 13.86 3.80 -0.60
N ILE A 41 15.01 4.29 -1.07
CA ILE A 41 15.56 5.58 -0.62
C ILE A 41 14.68 6.74 -1.10
N GLN A 42 14.24 6.71 -2.36
CA GLN A 42 13.36 7.76 -2.91
C GLN A 42 12.02 7.82 -2.17
N ASP A 43 11.41 6.66 -1.90
CA ASP A 43 10.16 6.56 -1.16
C ASP A 43 10.31 7.05 0.30
N GLU A 44 11.39 6.65 0.99
CA GLU A 44 11.73 7.14 2.34
C GLU A 44 11.90 8.66 2.37
N ILE A 45 12.62 9.24 1.41
CA ILE A 45 12.78 10.70 1.30
C ILE A 45 11.41 11.36 1.13
N ARG A 46 10.57 10.84 0.23
CA ARG A 46 9.27 11.45 -0.06
C ARG A 46 8.33 11.40 1.13
N VAL A 47 8.27 10.27 1.81
CA VAL A 47 7.46 10.11 3.03
C VAL A 47 7.90 11.09 4.11
N LYS A 48 9.22 11.28 4.29
CA LYS A 48 9.76 12.27 5.24
C LYS A 48 9.45 13.72 4.85
N GLU A 49 9.55 14.07 3.58
CA GLU A 49 9.20 15.41 3.08
C GLU A 49 7.72 15.73 3.31
N LEU A 50 6.84 14.72 3.25
CA LEU A 50 5.42 14.85 3.58
C LEU A 50 5.16 14.92 5.10
N GLY A 51 6.19 14.74 5.94
CA GLY A 51 6.06 14.69 7.39
C GLY A 51 5.31 13.43 7.90
N LEU A 52 5.27 12.37 7.10
CA LEU A 52 4.57 11.12 7.39
C LEU A 52 5.55 10.02 7.79
N THR A 53 5.00 8.86 8.16
CA THR A 53 5.75 7.61 8.31
C THR A 53 5.12 6.52 7.45
N HIS A 54 5.90 5.50 7.09
CA HIS A 54 5.38 4.34 6.37
C HIS A 54 4.28 3.64 7.16
N GLU A 55 4.44 3.55 8.48
CA GLU A 55 3.45 2.94 9.38
C GLU A 55 2.13 3.72 9.38
N ALA A 56 2.18 5.07 9.34
CA ALA A 56 0.97 5.89 9.26
C ALA A 56 0.22 5.68 7.94
N ILE A 57 0.94 5.64 6.82
CA ILE A 57 0.35 5.38 5.50
C ILE A 57 -0.26 3.98 5.45
N ALA A 58 0.47 2.97 5.95
CA ALA A 58 -0.04 1.60 6.00
C ALA A 58 -1.26 1.47 6.93
N ALA A 59 -1.28 2.17 8.06
CA ALA A 59 -2.42 2.18 8.97
C ALA A 59 -3.68 2.76 8.29
N ALA A 60 -3.54 3.87 7.57
CA ALA A 60 -4.66 4.47 6.83
C ALA A 60 -5.22 3.51 5.77
N LEU A 61 -4.36 2.89 4.95
CA LEU A 61 -4.77 1.90 3.96
C LEU A 61 -5.48 0.70 4.61
N ARG A 62 -4.96 0.22 5.74
CA ARG A 62 -5.55 -0.91 6.49
C ARG A 62 -6.94 -0.60 7.01
N GLN A 63 -7.17 0.62 7.49
CA GLN A 63 -8.48 1.03 7.98
C GLN A 63 -9.52 1.07 6.86
N LEU A 64 -9.15 1.61 5.70
CA LEU A 64 -10.02 1.62 4.53
C LEU A 64 -10.32 0.20 4.04
N THR A 65 -9.32 -0.69 4.05
CA THR A 65 -9.52 -2.11 3.76
C THR A 65 -10.48 -2.76 4.75
N HIS A 66 -10.35 -2.48 6.04
CA HIS A 66 -11.25 -3.04 7.06
C HIS A 66 -12.69 -2.56 6.87
N ALA A 67 -12.89 -1.24 6.73
CA ALA A 67 -14.20 -0.65 6.50
C ALA A 67 -14.87 -1.18 5.22
N ALA A 68 -14.10 -1.40 4.15
CA ALA A 68 -14.63 -1.98 2.92
C ALA A 68 -14.94 -3.49 3.06
N ALA A 69 -14.21 -4.22 3.90
CA ALA A 69 -14.49 -5.63 4.19
C ALA A 69 -15.80 -5.81 4.97
N GLU A 70 -16.13 -4.88 5.87
CA GLU A 70 -17.41 -4.86 6.59
C GLU A 70 -18.62 -4.67 5.65
N ALA A 71 -18.42 -4.02 4.49
CA ALA A 71 -19.44 -3.84 3.46
C ALA A 71 -19.72 -5.10 2.62
N GLN A 72 -19.06 -6.23 2.91
CA GLN A 72 -19.30 -7.56 2.32
C GLN A 72 -19.30 -7.58 0.77
N GLY A 73 -18.44 -6.78 0.15
CA GLY A 73 -18.28 -6.72 -1.31
C GLY A 73 -19.20 -5.72 -2.02
N CYS A 74 -20.07 -5.01 -1.30
CA CYS A 74 -20.77 -3.86 -1.85
C CYS A 74 -19.86 -2.62 -1.84
N PRO A 75 -19.86 -1.79 -2.90
CA PRO A 75 -19.19 -0.49 -2.86
C PRO A 75 -19.74 0.36 -1.71
N THR A 76 -18.86 0.83 -0.84
CA THR A 76 -19.21 1.68 0.32
C THR A 76 -18.56 3.05 0.19
N VAL A 77 -19.23 4.09 0.67
CA VAL A 77 -18.70 5.45 0.67
C VAL A 77 -18.33 5.83 2.10
N ILE A 78 -17.04 6.00 2.34
CA ILE A 78 -16.47 6.39 3.63
C ILE A 78 -16.36 7.92 3.66
N GLU A 79 -16.89 8.52 4.73
CA GLU A 79 -16.88 9.98 4.98
C GLU A 79 -17.39 10.85 3.81
N ASN A 80 -18.31 10.31 3.00
CA ASN A 80 -18.82 10.99 1.78
C ASN A 80 -17.73 11.36 0.75
N LYS A 81 -16.50 10.83 0.90
CA LYS A 81 -15.33 11.20 0.09
C LYS A 81 -14.75 10.03 -0.68
N TRP A 82 -14.64 8.87 -0.05
CA TRP A 82 -13.94 7.72 -0.62
C TRP A 82 -14.91 6.58 -0.88
N ARG A 83 -15.16 6.31 -2.17
CA ARG A 83 -15.86 5.10 -2.58
C ARG A 83 -14.86 3.96 -2.62
N VAL A 84 -15.06 2.95 -1.79
CA VAL A 84 -14.17 1.79 -1.68
C VAL A 84 -14.93 0.51 -2.01
N HIS A 85 -14.30 -0.38 -2.76
CA HIS A 85 -14.80 -1.73 -3.01
C HIS A 85 -13.67 -2.76 -2.92
N ILE A 86 -14.05 -4.00 -2.64
CA ILE A 86 -13.13 -5.12 -2.50
C ILE A 86 -13.48 -6.20 -3.53
N ASP A 87 -12.50 -6.55 -4.33
CA ASP A 87 -12.49 -7.74 -5.18
C ASP A 87 -11.60 -8.81 -4.55
N ALA A 88 -12.23 -9.80 -3.92
CA ALA A 88 -11.52 -10.89 -3.26
C ALA A 88 -11.22 -12.03 -4.25
N PHE A 89 -9.93 -12.25 -4.54
CA PHE A 89 -9.49 -13.39 -5.34
C PHE A 89 -9.04 -14.55 -4.45
N ARG A 90 -9.14 -15.77 -4.99
CA ARG A 90 -8.68 -16.97 -4.29
C ARG A 90 -7.15 -16.99 -4.15
N GLY A 91 -6.70 -17.43 -2.97
CA GLY A 91 -5.29 -17.72 -2.68
C GLY A 91 -4.62 -16.67 -1.82
N LYS A 92 -3.35 -16.95 -1.48
CA LYS A 92 -2.51 -16.07 -0.68
C LYS A 92 -1.12 -16.00 -1.30
N ILE A 93 -0.40 -14.93 -1.04
CA ILE A 93 0.96 -14.68 -1.55
C ILE A 93 1.94 -14.42 -0.40
N PRO A 94 3.15 -14.97 -0.47
CA PRO A 94 4.19 -14.69 0.52
C PRO A 94 4.82 -13.31 0.26
N CYS A 95 5.40 -12.72 1.31
CA CYS A 95 6.19 -11.51 1.17
C CYS A 95 7.50 -11.80 0.41
N PRO A 96 7.89 -11.00 -0.60
CA PRO A 96 9.10 -11.22 -1.37
C PRO A 96 10.39 -11.02 -0.54
N TRP A 97 10.34 -10.37 0.62
CA TRP A 97 11.47 -10.33 1.58
C TRP A 97 11.60 -11.61 2.42
N GLY A 98 10.70 -12.57 2.30
CA GLY A 98 10.73 -13.81 3.09
C GLY A 98 10.28 -13.63 4.54
N HIS A 99 9.60 -12.53 4.87
CA HIS A 99 8.92 -12.38 6.15
C HIS A 99 7.87 -13.48 6.34
N PRO A 100 7.73 -14.05 7.56
CA PRO A 100 6.74 -15.08 7.83
C PRO A 100 5.33 -14.50 7.65
N GLY A 101 4.47 -15.22 6.92
CA GLY A 101 3.09 -14.82 6.68
C GLY A 101 2.64 -15.10 5.24
N LEU A 102 1.32 -15.17 5.08
CA LEU A 102 0.66 -15.31 3.78
C LEU A 102 -0.45 -14.26 3.71
N TYR A 103 -0.39 -13.42 2.69
CA TYR A 103 -1.29 -12.28 2.51
C TYR A 103 -2.37 -12.63 1.49
N PRO A 104 -3.65 -12.35 1.76
CA PRO A 104 -4.71 -12.55 0.79
C PRO A 104 -4.46 -11.79 -0.52
N LYS A 105 -4.92 -12.36 -1.64
CA LYS A 105 -4.95 -11.68 -2.95
C LYS A 105 -6.21 -10.80 -3.06
N THR A 106 -6.48 -10.01 -2.04
CA THR A 106 -7.58 -9.05 -2.07
C THR A 106 -7.15 -7.85 -2.89
N HIS A 107 -8.01 -7.36 -3.77
CA HIS A 107 -7.84 -6.09 -4.46
C HIS A 107 -8.80 -5.09 -3.85
N VAL A 108 -8.25 -4.05 -3.26
CA VAL A 108 -9.01 -2.93 -2.73
C VAL A 108 -8.88 -1.81 -3.73
N HIS A 109 -10.03 -1.28 -4.14
CA HIS A 109 -10.12 -0.18 -5.08
C HIS A 109 -10.80 0.98 -4.38
N LEU A 110 -10.15 2.14 -4.44
CA LEU A 110 -10.68 3.39 -3.89
C LEU A 110 -10.78 4.42 -5.00
N GLU A 111 -11.89 5.12 -5.04
CA GLU A 111 -12.13 6.28 -5.89
C GLU A 111 -12.56 7.45 -5.00
N ARG A 112 -11.91 8.60 -5.19
CA ARG A 112 -12.27 9.84 -4.52
C ARG A 112 -13.42 10.50 -5.30
N VAL A 113 -14.57 10.65 -4.65
CA VAL A 113 -15.84 10.98 -5.32
C VAL A 113 -15.86 12.40 -5.91
N ASP A 114 -15.10 13.33 -5.33
CA ASP A 114 -15.02 14.74 -5.75
C ASP A 114 -14.06 14.98 -6.92
N THR A 115 -13.01 14.18 -7.04
CA THR A 115 -11.90 14.39 -7.99
C THR A 115 -11.75 13.27 -9.02
N GLY A 116 -12.37 12.11 -8.80
CA GLY A 116 -12.18 10.91 -9.60
C GLY A 116 -10.80 10.26 -9.43
N ALA A 117 -9.97 10.76 -8.52
CA ALA A 117 -8.66 10.18 -8.26
C ALA A 117 -8.81 8.76 -7.68
N SER A 118 -8.03 7.81 -8.17
CA SER A 118 -8.15 6.40 -7.78
C SER A 118 -6.86 5.82 -7.23
N LEU A 119 -7.01 4.85 -6.34
CA LEU A 119 -5.95 4.03 -5.79
C LEU A 119 -6.38 2.57 -5.83
N GLN A 120 -5.42 1.68 -5.98
CA GLN A 120 -5.65 0.25 -5.86
C GLN A 120 -4.50 -0.43 -5.11
N TRP A 121 -4.82 -1.37 -4.23
CA TRP A 121 -3.81 -2.08 -3.44
C TRP A 121 -4.27 -3.46 -3.03
N THR A 122 -3.34 -4.21 -2.44
CA THR A 122 -3.59 -5.52 -1.85
C THR A 122 -3.20 -5.51 -0.37
N ASP A 123 -3.66 -6.51 0.40
CA ASP A 123 -3.20 -6.71 1.78
C ASP A 123 -1.67 -6.80 1.88
N LEU A 124 -1.04 -7.43 0.87
CA LEU A 124 0.41 -7.51 0.81
C LEU A 124 1.04 -6.13 0.63
N ALA A 125 0.47 -5.26 -0.19
CA ALA A 125 1.00 -3.91 -0.41
C ALA A 125 1.09 -3.12 0.91
N ILE A 126 0.10 -3.25 1.79
CA ILE A 126 0.12 -2.64 3.13
C ILE A 126 1.32 -3.14 3.93
N HIS A 127 1.58 -4.44 3.93
CA HIS A 127 2.75 -5.02 4.60
C HIS A 127 4.07 -4.56 3.99
N LEU A 128 4.15 -4.46 2.65
CA LEU A 128 5.35 -4.00 1.96
C LEU A 128 5.70 -2.56 2.34
N ILE A 129 4.69 -1.70 2.46
CA ILE A 129 4.86 -0.33 2.93
C ILE A 129 5.30 -0.34 4.40
N GLU A 130 4.52 -0.94 5.28
CA GLU A 130 4.76 -0.90 6.74
C GLU A 130 6.11 -1.49 7.14
N ALA A 131 6.44 -2.66 6.60
CA ALA A 131 7.64 -3.37 6.99
C ALA A 131 8.84 -2.90 6.19
N HIS A 132 8.70 -2.65 4.88
CA HIS A 132 9.85 -2.50 3.99
C HIS A 132 9.99 -1.10 3.38
N GLY A 133 9.01 -0.21 3.57
CA GLY A 133 8.96 1.09 2.90
C GLY A 133 8.89 0.98 1.37
N PHE A 134 8.38 -0.15 0.87
CA PHE A 134 8.31 -0.43 -0.56
C PHE A 134 6.92 -0.20 -1.11
N TYR A 135 6.81 0.74 -2.05
CA TYR A 135 5.54 1.14 -2.64
C TYR A 135 5.26 0.52 -4.02
N GLN A 136 5.97 -0.55 -4.39
CA GLN A 136 6.05 -1.18 -5.72
C GLN A 136 6.97 -0.46 -6.72
N GLY A 137 7.34 -1.13 -7.81
CA GLY A 137 8.04 -0.53 -8.93
C GLY A 137 7.24 0.59 -9.59
N THR A 138 7.94 1.55 -10.19
CA THR A 138 7.36 2.75 -10.82
C THR A 138 6.44 2.43 -12.00
N GLN A 139 6.67 1.30 -12.68
CA GLN A 139 5.83 0.84 -13.79
C GLN A 139 4.72 -0.12 -13.33
N SER A 140 4.66 -0.48 -12.04
CA SER A 140 3.63 -1.36 -11.54
C SER A 140 2.28 -0.62 -11.47
N PRO A 141 1.18 -1.18 -11.98
CA PRO A 141 -0.16 -0.62 -11.78
C PRO A 141 -0.62 -0.70 -10.32
N TYR A 142 0.14 -1.36 -9.44
CA TYR A 142 -0.08 -1.35 -7.99
C TYR A 142 0.86 -0.39 -7.25
N ARG A 143 1.58 0.48 -7.98
CA ARG A 143 2.40 1.55 -7.39
C ARG A 143 1.52 2.45 -6.55
N LEU A 144 1.85 2.52 -5.27
CA LEU A 144 1.23 3.41 -4.30
C LEU A 144 2.13 4.60 -4.06
N ASP A 145 2.30 5.48 -5.05
CA ASP A 145 3.18 6.63 -4.89
C ASP A 145 2.87 7.42 -3.60
N PRO A 146 3.85 7.67 -2.71
CA PRO A 146 3.57 8.28 -1.40
C PRO A 146 2.85 9.62 -1.47
N GLU A 147 3.12 10.45 -2.49
CA GLU A 147 2.44 11.73 -2.66
C GLU A 147 1.00 11.55 -3.08
N ILE A 148 0.77 10.65 -4.03
CA ILE A 148 -0.57 10.38 -4.56
C ILE A 148 -1.41 9.81 -3.43
N VAL A 149 -0.88 8.86 -2.65
CA VAL A 149 -1.56 8.29 -1.48
C VAL A 149 -1.88 9.39 -0.46
N ALA A 150 -0.90 10.20 -0.06
CA ALA A 150 -1.11 11.27 0.91
C ALA A 150 -2.15 12.28 0.42
N LYS A 151 -2.13 12.64 -0.86
CA LYS A 151 -3.08 13.57 -1.47
C LYS A 151 -4.50 13.00 -1.55
N VAL A 152 -4.65 11.76 -2.01
CA VAL A 152 -5.96 11.12 -2.19
C VAL A 152 -6.62 10.85 -0.83
N LEU A 153 -5.83 10.42 0.16
CA LEU A 153 -6.31 10.11 1.51
C LEU A 153 -6.26 11.32 2.46
N GLU A 154 -5.84 12.49 1.97
CA GLU A 154 -5.71 13.74 2.75
C GLU A 154 -4.88 13.55 4.04
N LEU A 155 -3.81 12.75 3.95
CA LEU A 155 -2.95 12.45 5.09
C LEU A 155 -2.17 13.70 5.49
N THR A 156 -2.20 14.01 6.78
CA THR A 156 -1.42 15.09 7.40
C THR A 156 -0.65 14.54 8.59
N VAL A 157 0.37 15.28 9.05
CA VAL A 157 1.19 14.93 10.22
C VAL A 157 0.33 14.70 11.49
N SER A 158 -0.87 15.28 11.52
CA SER A 158 -1.84 15.17 12.61
C SER A 158 -3.00 14.23 12.32
N PHE A 159 -2.89 13.32 11.34
CA PHE A 159 -3.97 12.38 11.02
C PHE A 159 -4.30 11.53 12.24
N SER A 160 -5.29 11.96 13.01
CA SER A 160 -5.99 11.13 13.96
C SER A 160 -6.88 10.24 13.13
N LEU A 161 -6.62 8.93 13.23
CA LEU A 161 -7.46 7.90 12.65
C LEU A 161 -8.93 8.23 12.98
N PRO A 162 -9.83 8.32 11.98
CA PRO A 162 -11.23 8.54 12.27
C PRO A 162 -11.72 7.37 13.13
N SER A 163 -12.33 7.68 14.29
CA SER A 163 -13.04 6.64 15.02
C SER A 163 -14.18 6.20 14.12
N LEU A 164 -14.21 4.93 13.72
CA LEU A 164 -15.37 4.31 13.12
C LEU A 164 -16.51 4.40 14.15
N SER A 165 -17.25 5.50 14.11
CA SER A 165 -18.49 5.64 14.87
C SER A 165 -19.47 4.70 14.18
N SER A 166 -19.74 3.56 14.83
CA SER A 166 -20.84 2.67 14.49
C SER A 166 -22.11 3.50 14.37
N ALA A 167 -22.51 3.81 13.13
CA ALA A 167 -23.78 4.44 12.86
C ALA A 167 -24.87 3.40 13.07
N GLY A 168 -25.66 3.61 14.13
CA GLY A 168 -27.05 3.20 14.31
C GLY A 168 -27.44 1.79 13.85
N ALA A 169 -27.44 0.86 14.79
CA ALA A 169 -28.47 -0.18 14.78
C ALA A 169 -29.73 0.43 15.43
N GLU A 170 -30.83 0.36 14.69
CA GLU A 170 -32.19 0.79 15.03
C GLU A 170 -32.72 0.19 16.35
#